data_AF-A0A8J1ZBN7-F1
#
_entry.id   AF-A0A8J1ZBN7-F1
#
_cell.length_a   1.000
_cell.length_b   1.000
_cell.length_c   1.000
_cell.angle_alpha   90.00
_cell.angle_beta   90.00
_cell.angle_gamma   90.00
#
_symmetry.space_group_name_H-M   'P 1'
#
loop_
_entity.id
_entity.type
_entity.pdbx_description
1 polymer ?
#
loop_
_entity_poly.entity_id
_entity_poly.type
_entity_poly.pdbx_seq_one_letter_code
_entity_poly.pdbx_strand_id
1 'polypeptide(L)'
;MDRVGIEMDRADEVESMKMAKPVLLEDSWEAEDVLEECRRVGIACVELTPAELENKSADEFVKESCFMCSTEIVQRQLRKFFHQAADLEEIGVVPCTYPAEFFSSSTSASSTSASAAASLAEEGENNLFNRKISKRMLSSLCAEHEELPLFVKPASNDKLFDGGVVRDAEDLARIWEQVRSASDGTGGRGGAAREVDHAPVGRDEERTNCEVYTAAVVRFVVEYRLFIGSGRLYGDAGKFYKIRAAREMEQKGDLPIPPAAFLEDILRCVGPERFWVVDVGMMMFTTEVGEDTSNTTKKWGVVEVNPPFSLDDHGLPIEPYCQYCQDACEWIRSLRTE
;
A
#
# COMPACT_ATOMS: atom_id res chain seq x y z
N MET A 1 -24.56 -6.35 40.10
CA MET A 1 -24.58 -5.59 38.84
C MET A 1 -24.96 -6.58 37.78
N ASP A 2 -26.24 -6.58 37.43
CA ASP A 2 -26.84 -7.57 36.53
C ASP A 2 -26.38 -7.30 35.10
N ARG A 3 -25.74 -8.29 34.47
CA ARG A 3 -25.47 -8.27 33.04
C ARG A 3 -26.80 -8.51 32.32
N VAL A 4 -27.44 -7.43 31.88
CA VAL A 4 -28.55 -7.50 30.93
C VAL A 4 -27.94 -7.95 29.60
N GLY A 5 -28.02 -9.25 29.31
CA GLY A 5 -27.71 -9.80 28.01
C GLY A 5 -28.80 -9.38 27.05
N ILE A 6 -28.52 -8.40 26.20
CA ILE A 6 -29.34 -8.12 25.04
C ILE A 6 -29.00 -9.24 24.05
N GLU A 7 -29.81 -10.30 24.02
CA GLU A 7 -29.86 -11.20 22.87
C GLU A 7 -30.37 -10.37 21.70
N MET A 8 -29.44 -9.88 20.86
CA MET A 8 -29.81 -9.39 19.54
C MET A 8 -30.32 -10.59 18.75
N ASP A 9 -31.52 -10.44 18.20
CA ASP A 9 -32.20 -11.50 17.47
C ASP A 9 -31.43 -11.77 16.17
N ARG A 10 -31.00 -13.01 15.94
CA ARG A 10 -30.22 -13.44 14.75
C ARG A 10 -30.91 -13.11 13.42
N ALA A 11 -32.20 -12.82 13.45
CA ALA A 11 -32.97 -12.41 12.28
C ALA A 11 -32.57 -11.02 11.76
N ASP A 12 -32.21 -10.08 12.64
CA ASP A 12 -31.86 -8.70 12.25
C ASP A 12 -30.46 -8.64 11.59
N GLU A 13 -29.53 -9.51 11.99
CA GLU A 13 -28.22 -9.65 11.32
C GLU A 13 -28.36 -10.15 9.87
N VAL A 14 -29.30 -11.07 9.61
CA VAL A 14 -29.53 -11.63 8.28
C VAL A 14 -30.24 -10.64 7.35
N GLU A 15 -31.04 -9.71 7.89
CA GLU A 15 -31.72 -8.69 7.08
C GLU A 15 -30.79 -7.52 6.71
N SER A 16 -29.83 -7.18 7.59
CA SER A 16 -28.77 -6.19 7.31
C SER A 16 -27.82 -6.61 6.18
N MET A 17 -27.66 -7.92 5.90
CA MET A 17 -26.76 -8.42 4.84
C MET A 17 -27.37 -8.39 3.43
N LYS A 18 -28.66 -8.09 3.26
CA LYS A 18 -29.39 -8.29 2.00
C LYS A 18 -29.11 -7.32 0.84
N MET A 19 -28.16 -6.40 0.96
CA MET A 19 -27.79 -5.48 -0.13
C MET A 19 -26.28 -5.19 -0.17
N ALA A 20 -25.44 -6.15 0.23
CA ALA A 20 -24.01 -5.99 0.03
C ALA A 20 -23.73 -5.79 -1.47
N LYS A 21 -23.13 -4.65 -1.81
CA LYS A 21 -22.69 -4.35 -3.18
C LYS A 21 -21.72 -5.44 -3.65
N PRO A 22 -21.71 -5.78 -4.95
CA PRO A 22 -20.79 -6.79 -5.44
C PRO A 22 -19.34 -6.37 -5.18
N VAL A 23 -18.48 -7.37 -4.97
CA VAL A 23 -17.04 -7.24 -5.07
C VAL A 23 -16.67 -7.28 -6.56
N LEU A 24 -15.93 -6.28 -7.01
CA LEU A 24 -15.38 -6.22 -8.36
C LEU A 24 -13.91 -6.59 -8.29
N LEU A 25 -13.58 -7.76 -8.81
CA LEU A 25 -12.28 -8.40 -8.70
C LEU A 25 -11.53 -8.31 -10.03
N GLU A 26 -10.26 -7.91 -10.00
CA GLU A 26 -9.39 -7.99 -11.16
C GLU A 26 -9.11 -9.47 -11.50
N ASP A 27 -9.47 -9.89 -12.72
CA ASP A 27 -9.44 -11.29 -13.17
C ASP A 27 -8.03 -11.90 -13.30
N SER A 28 -6.99 -11.08 -13.21
CA SER A 28 -5.61 -11.47 -13.50
C SER A 28 -4.88 -12.13 -12.31
N TRP A 29 -5.56 -12.28 -11.17
CA TRP A 29 -4.88 -12.53 -9.88
C TRP A 29 -4.91 -13.96 -9.35
N GLU A 30 -5.54 -14.94 -10.00
CA GLU A 30 -5.68 -16.31 -9.44
C GLU A 30 -6.30 -16.27 -8.01
N ALA A 31 -7.34 -15.46 -7.82
CA ALA A 31 -7.93 -15.18 -6.51
C ALA A 31 -9.13 -16.10 -6.19
N GLU A 32 -8.97 -17.42 -6.36
CA GLU A 32 -10.04 -18.40 -6.09
C GLU A 32 -10.51 -18.35 -4.63
N ASP A 33 -9.62 -18.03 -3.72
CA ASP A 33 -9.90 -17.87 -2.30
C ASP A 33 -10.87 -16.72 -2.01
N VAL A 34 -10.74 -15.60 -2.74
CA VAL A 34 -11.66 -14.46 -2.67
C VAL A 34 -13.04 -14.86 -3.20
N LEU A 35 -13.09 -15.58 -4.32
CA LEU A 35 -14.34 -16.08 -4.90
C LEU A 35 -15.04 -17.07 -3.96
N GLU A 36 -14.29 -17.96 -3.33
CA GLU A 36 -14.80 -18.91 -2.34
C GLU A 36 -15.35 -18.19 -1.11
N GLU A 37 -14.60 -17.22 -0.58
CA GLU A 37 -14.99 -16.48 0.61
C GLU A 37 -16.22 -15.60 0.34
N CYS A 38 -16.27 -14.87 -0.77
CA CYS A 38 -17.45 -14.14 -1.23
C CYS A 38 -18.69 -15.04 -1.31
N ARG A 39 -18.55 -16.24 -1.91
CA ARG A 39 -19.62 -17.24 -1.98
C ARG A 39 -20.04 -17.72 -0.58
N ARG A 40 -19.08 -17.93 0.33
CA ARG A 40 -19.32 -18.36 1.71
C ARG A 40 -20.13 -17.33 2.49
N VAL A 41 -19.83 -16.03 2.32
CA VAL A 41 -20.52 -14.93 3.01
C VAL A 41 -21.74 -14.40 2.25
N GLY A 42 -22.04 -14.94 1.07
CA GLY A 42 -23.20 -14.54 0.27
C GLY A 42 -23.05 -13.18 -0.43
N ILE A 43 -21.82 -12.72 -0.65
CA ILE A 43 -21.50 -11.50 -1.40
C ILE A 43 -21.24 -11.88 -2.86
N ALA A 44 -21.90 -11.18 -3.79
CA ALA A 44 -21.65 -11.38 -5.22
C ALA A 44 -20.23 -10.91 -5.56
N CYS A 45 -19.45 -11.72 -6.28
CA CYS A 45 -18.15 -11.35 -6.79
C CYS A 45 -18.17 -11.42 -8.32
N VAL A 46 -17.72 -10.35 -8.97
CA VAL A 46 -17.67 -10.22 -10.43
C VAL A 46 -16.23 -9.98 -10.84
N GLU A 47 -15.68 -10.94 -11.58
CA GLU A 47 -14.35 -10.81 -12.19
C GLU A 47 -14.44 -9.89 -13.40
N LEU A 48 -13.48 -8.98 -13.51
CA LEU A 48 -13.36 -8.01 -14.58
C LEU A 48 -11.90 -7.93 -15.02
N THR A 49 -11.70 -7.81 -16.33
CA THR A 49 -10.38 -7.52 -16.90
C THR A 49 -9.89 -6.15 -16.44
N PRO A 50 -8.56 -5.91 -16.43
CA PRO A 50 -8.01 -4.57 -16.22
C PRO A 50 -8.64 -3.50 -17.13
N ALA A 51 -8.92 -3.85 -18.39
CA ALA A 51 -9.56 -2.94 -19.34
C ALA A 51 -11.02 -2.61 -18.96
N GLU A 52 -11.79 -3.58 -18.48
CA GLU A 52 -13.16 -3.34 -18.01
C GLU A 52 -13.18 -2.48 -16.75
N LEU A 53 -12.27 -2.74 -15.80
CA LEU A 53 -12.10 -1.91 -14.61
C LEU A 53 -11.68 -0.48 -14.96
N GLU A 54 -10.78 -0.29 -15.93
CA GLU A 54 -10.35 1.03 -16.39
C GLU A 54 -11.46 1.79 -17.14
N ASN A 55 -12.35 1.08 -17.83
CA ASN A 55 -13.44 1.67 -18.61
C ASN A 55 -14.68 2.02 -17.77
N LYS A 56 -14.76 1.54 -16.52
CA LYS A 56 -15.79 2.00 -15.57
C LYS A 56 -15.67 3.50 -15.35
N SER A 57 -16.81 4.15 -15.18
CA SER A 57 -16.81 5.56 -14.83
C SER A 57 -16.23 5.72 -13.43
N ALA A 58 -15.48 6.81 -13.21
CA ALA A 58 -14.89 7.07 -11.91
C ALA A 58 -15.96 7.27 -10.81
N ASP A 59 -17.15 7.76 -11.20
CA ASP A 59 -18.30 7.85 -10.29
C ASP A 59 -18.80 6.47 -9.88
N GLU A 60 -18.92 5.50 -10.80
CA GLU A 60 -19.27 4.11 -10.46
C GLU A 60 -18.19 3.49 -9.57
N PHE A 61 -16.91 3.78 -9.82
CA PHE A 61 -15.79 3.30 -9.01
C PHE A 61 -15.93 3.69 -7.54
N VAL A 62 -16.35 4.92 -7.26
CA VAL A 62 -16.53 5.34 -5.86
C VAL A 62 -17.96 5.02 -5.36
N LYS A 63 -18.97 4.86 -6.21
CA LYS A 63 -20.38 4.65 -5.78
C LYS A 63 -20.76 3.19 -5.60
N GLU A 64 -20.37 2.29 -6.48
CA GLU A 64 -21.17 1.10 -6.76
C GLU A 64 -20.62 -0.21 -6.22
N SER A 65 -19.38 -0.30 -5.71
CA SER A 65 -18.81 -1.61 -5.34
C SER A 65 -17.63 -1.55 -4.38
N CYS A 66 -17.31 -2.72 -3.83
CA CYS A 66 -16.03 -3.01 -3.19
C CYS A 66 -15.06 -3.46 -4.30
N PHE A 67 -13.96 -2.74 -4.52
CA PHE A 67 -12.99 -3.07 -5.57
C PHE A 67 -11.83 -3.86 -4.99
N MET A 68 -11.39 -4.89 -5.70
CA MET A 68 -10.17 -5.65 -5.41
C MET A 68 -9.34 -5.65 -6.69
N CYS A 69 -8.52 -4.61 -6.84
CA CYS A 69 -7.73 -4.40 -8.06
C CYS A 69 -6.41 -3.68 -7.77
N SER A 70 -5.55 -3.66 -8.78
CA SER A 70 -4.18 -3.18 -8.68
C SER A 70 -4.12 -1.70 -8.30
N THR A 71 -3.06 -1.35 -7.57
CA THR A 71 -2.76 0.01 -7.15
C THR A 71 -2.81 1.01 -8.31
N GLU A 72 -2.39 0.59 -9.50
CA GLU A 72 -2.38 1.37 -10.73
C GLU A 72 -3.81 1.69 -11.21
N ILE A 73 -4.71 0.70 -11.21
CA ILE A 73 -6.11 0.90 -11.59
C ILE A 73 -6.78 1.83 -10.58
N VAL A 74 -6.58 1.59 -9.29
CA VAL A 74 -7.09 2.43 -8.19
C VAL A 74 -6.68 3.88 -8.40
N GLN A 75 -5.38 4.16 -8.57
CA GLN A 75 -4.91 5.53 -8.74
C GLN A 75 -5.43 6.18 -10.01
N ARG A 76 -5.52 5.44 -11.12
CA ARG A 76 -6.11 5.96 -12.37
C ARG A 76 -7.57 6.34 -12.16
N GLN A 77 -8.35 5.51 -11.48
CA GLN A 77 -9.76 5.80 -11.21
C GLN A 77 -9.93 6.99 -10.25
N LEU A 78 -9.11 7.07 -9.19
CA LEU A 78 -9.13 8.22 -8.28
C LEU A 78 -8.73 9.52 -9.00
N ARG A 79 -7.70 9.49 -9.85
CA ARG A 79 -7.32 10.66 -10.69
C ARG A 79 -8.46 11.07 -11.62
N LYS A 80 -9.17 10.12 -12.24
CA LYS A 80 -10.36 10.42 -13.05
C LYS A 80 -11.48 11.04 -12.21
N PHE A 81 -11.73 10.51 -11.00
CA PHE A 81 -12.80 10.98 -10.11
C PHE A 81 -12.62 12.43 -9.69
N PHE A 82 -11.37 12.81 -9.38
CA PHE A 82 -10.99 14.16 -8.99
C PHE A 82 -10.59 15.05 -10.18
N HIS A 83 -10.99 14.72 -11.42
CA HIS A 83 -10.73 15.52 -12.62
C HIS A 83 -9.25 15.87 -12.85
N GLN A 84 -8.35 14.90 -12.62
CA GLN A 84 -6.90 15.07 -12.69
C GLN A 84 -6.36 16.17 -11.75
N ALA A 85 -7.03 16.43 -10.61
CA ALA A 85 -6.45 17.26 -9.57
C ALA A 85 -5.01 16.80 -9.31
N ALA A 86 -4.07 17.72 -9.47
CA ALA A 86 -2.64 17.44 -9.38
C ALA A 86 -2.23 16.93 -7.99
N ASP A 87 -3.11 17.11 -7.00
CA ASP A 87 -2.75 17.09 -5.60
C ASP A 87 -3.48 15.97 -4.81
N LEU A 88 -3.70 14.80 -5.43
CA LEU A 88 -4.23 13.62 -4.71
C LEU A 88 -3.38 13.22 -3.49
N GLU A 89 -2.08 13.50 -3.55
CA GLU A 89 -1.14 13.33 -2.45
C GLU A 89 -1.34 14.40 -1.36
N GLU A 90 -1.60 15.66 -1.75
CA GLU A 90 -1.84 16.76 -0.80
C GLU A 90 -3.13 16.58 -0.02
N ILE A 91 -4.21 16.13 -0.68
CA ILE A 91 -5.46 15.78 -0.01
C ILE A 91 -5.38 14.43 0.73
N GLY A 92 -4.28 13.70 0.60
CA GLY A 92 -4.02 12.45 1.31
C GLY A 92 -4.83 11.24 0.84
N VAL A 93 -5.44 11.30 -0.35
CA VAL A 93 -6.18 10.17 -0.94
C VAL A 93 -5.24 9.11 -1.50
N VAL A 94 -4.18 9.54 -2.18
CA VAL A 94 -3.11 8.67 -2.65
C VAL A 94 -1.86 8.99 -1.84
N PRO A 95 -1.50 8.18 -0.83
CA PRO A 95 -0.27 8.41 -0.09
C PRO A 95 0.93 8.14 -1.00
N CYS A 96 2.08 8.76 -0.69
CA CYS A 96 3.35 8.27 -1.22
C CYS A 96 3.75 6.97 -0.49
N THR A 97 4.67 6.20 -1.08
CA THR A 97 5.09 4.89 -0.53
C THR A 97 5.57 4.98 0.93
N TYR A 98 6.23 6.10 1.28
CA TYR A 98 6.72 6.40 2.62
C TYR A 98 6.31 7.82 3.05
N PRO A 99 5.10 8.00 3.61
CA PRO A 99 4.60 9.31 4.01
C PRO A 99 5.45 9.92 5.14
N ALA A 100 5.62 11.24 5.10
CA ALA A 100 6.44 11.99 6.05
C ALA A 100 5.98 11.79 7.51
N GLU A 101 4.68 11.57 7.72
CA GLU A 101 4.04 11.33 9.01
C GLU A 101 4.62 10.12 9.75
N PHE A 102 5.17 9.13 9.02
CA PHE A 102 5.75 7.92 9.61
C PHE A 102 7.22 8.10 10.03
N PHE A 103 7.89 9.17 9.59
CA PHE A 103 9.29 9.45 9.96
C PHE A 103 9.45 10.19 11.29
N SER A 104 8.38 10.80 11.81
CA SER A 104 8.45 11.75 12.93
C SER A 104 7.79 11.24 14.21
N SER A 105 7.64 9.93 14.36
CA SER A 105 6.90 9.33 15.46
C SER A 105 7.73 9.36 16.74
N SER A 106 7.71 10.50 17.43
CA SER A 106 7.95 10.74 18.87
C SER A 106 9.02 11.80 19.19
N THR A 107 8.57 13.01 19.49
CA THR A 107 8.75 13.58 20.83
C THR A 107 7.79 14.77 20.97
N SER A 108 6.92 14.70 21.98
CA SER A 108 6.15 15.80 22.60
C SER A 108 6.10 17.14 21.85
N ALA A 109 4.89 17.50 21.43
CA ALA A 109 4.51 18.82 20.95
C ALA A 109 5.11 19.96 21.80
N SER A 110 6.09 20.65 21.22
CA SER A 110 6.44 22.04 21.55
C SER A 110 6.55 22.78 20.24
N SER A 111 5.49 23.51 19.93
CA SER A 111 5.29 24.33 18.74
C SER A 111 6.40 25.36 18.53
N THR A 112 6.95 25.45 17.31
CA THR A 112 6.94 26.67 16.47
C THR A 112 7.56 26.44 15.07
N SER A 113 6.88 27.00 14.07
CA SER A 113 7.30 27.31 12.68
C SER A 113 7.77 26.16 11.78
N ALA A 114 6.84 25.71 10.93
CA ALA A 114 7.10 24.94 9.72
C ALA A 114 7.74 25.85 8.64
N SER A 115 9.00 25.61 8.33
CA SER A 115 9.67 26.13 7.12
C SER A 115 11.00 25.39 6.95
N ALA A 116 11.12 24.65 5.85
CA ALA A 116 12.26 23.83 5.37
C ALA A 116 12.27 22.35 5.79
N ALA A 117 11.39 21.55 5.20
CA ALA A 117 11.41 20.08 5.24
C ALA A 117 12.01 19.47 3.96
N ALA A 118 13.20 19.92 3.54
CA ALA A 118 13.92 19.40 2.37
C ALA A 118 15.35 18.92 2.71
N SER A 119 15.58 18.53 3.96
CA SER A 119 16.82 17.92 4.46
C SER A 119 16.45 16.74 5.37
N LEU A 120 15.85 15.70 4.78
CA LEU A 120 15.31 14.56 5.53
C LEU A 120 16.38 13.49 5.80
N ALA A 121 16.40 13.07 7.07
CA ALA A 121 17.11 11.95 7.71
C ALA A 121 18.50 12.25 8.33
N GLU A 122 18.55 13.11 9.34
CA GLU A 122 19.42 12.83 10.50
C GLU A 122 18.88 11.60 11.25
N GLU A 123 19.79 10.77 11.76
CA GLU A 123 19.63 9.40 12.26
C GLU A 123 18.79 9.30 13.55
N GLY A 124 17.52 9.66 13.49
CA GLY A 124 16.59 9.53 14.61
C GLY A 124 16.03 8.11 14.77
N GLU A 125 16.11 7.56 15.98
CA GLU A 125 15.55 6.26 16.40
C GLU A 125 14.01 6.17 16.36
N ASN A 126 13.33 7.22 15.88
CA ASN A 126 11.89 7.45 16.02
C ASN A 126 11.14 7.39 14.68
N ASN A 127 11.52 6.43 13.83
CA ASN A 127 10.89 6.18 12.55
C ASN A 127 10.13 4.83 12.60
N LEU A 128 8.82 4.83 12.30
CA LEU A 128 8.01 3.61 12.25
C LEU A 128 8.47 2.63 11.16
N PHE A 129 9.27 3.07 10.17
CA PHE A 129 9.88 2.18 9.19
C PHE A 129 11.02 1.32 9.78
N ASN A 130 11.60 1.71 10.94
CA ASN A 130 12.74 1.04 11.56
C ASN A 130 13.94 0.81 10.62
N ARG A 131 14.06 1.60 9.57
CA ARG A 131 15.16 1.59 8.60
C ARG A 131 15.41 2.99 8.05
N LYS A 132 16.65 3.25 7.63
CA LYS A 132 17.00 4.47 6.91
C LYS A 132 16.44 4.36 5.49
N ILE A 133 15.53 5.27 5.15
CA ILE A 133 14.95 5.39 3.81
C ILE A 133 15.42 6.72 3.25
N SER A 134 15.99 6.70 2.06
CA SER A 134 16.43 7.91 1.35
C SER A 134 15.62 8.07 0.08
N LYS A 135 15.20 9.30 -0.24
CA LYS A 135 14.58 9.63 -1.53
C LYS A 135 15.66 10.21 -2.43
N ARG A 136 15.81 9.68 -3.65
CA ARG A 136 16.84 10.12 -4.61
C ARG A 136 16.33 10.04 -6.04
N MET A 137 17.06 10.65 -6.97
CA MET A 137 16.84 10.41 -8.39
C MET A 137 17.46 9.06 -8.80
N LEU A 138 16.74 8.27 -9.60
CA LEU A 138 17.27 7.03 -10.16
C LEU A 138 18.56 7.26 -10.98
N SER A 139 18.66 8.40 -11.66
CA SER A 139 19.84 8.79 -12.43
C SER A 139 21.08 9.00 -11.56
N SER A 140 20.90 9.57 -10.36
CA SER A 140 21.98 9.71 -9.37
C SER A 140 22.45 8.34 -8.87
N LEU A 141 21.54 7.40 -8.63
CA LEU A 141 21.86 6.04 -8.21
C LEU A 141 22.73 5.29 -9.23
N CYS A 142 22.52 5.54 -10.53
CA CYS A 142 23.35 4.96 -11.60
C CYS A 142 24.76 5.56 -11.68
N ALA A 143 24.93 6.82 -11.27
CA ALA A 143 26.20 7.54 -11.35
C ALA A 143 27.06 7.35 -10.10
N GLU A 144 26.43 7.23 -8.94
CA GLU A 144 27.08 6.96 -7.66
C GLU A 144 27.35 5.45 -7.55
N HIS A 145 28.61 5.05 -7.42
CA HIS A 145 28.98 3.65 -7.13
C HIS A 145 28.60 3.30 -5.68
N GLU A 146 27.28 3.20 -5.41
CA GLU A 146 26.74 2.96 -4.07
C GLU A 146 27.08 1.55 -3.56
N GLU A 147 27.12 1.39 -2.24
CA GLU A 147 27.31 0.10 -1.59
C GLU A 147 26.08 -0.79 -1.82
N LEU A 148 26.20 -1.72 -2.76
CA LEU A 148 25.22 -2.77 -3.02
C LEU A 148 25.47 -3.97 -2.09
N PRO A 149 24.42 -4.73 -1.70
CA PRO A 149 23.05 -4.67 -2.20
C PRO A 149 22.16 -3.62 -1.51
N LEU A 150 21.19 -3.09 -2.25
CA LEU A 150 20.24 -2.07 -1.78
C LEU A 150 18.82 -2.40 -2.23
N PHE A 151 17.81 -2.10 -1.41
CA PHE A 151 16.41 -2.13 -1.84
C PHE A 151 16.06 -0.82 -2.54
N VAL A 152 15.41 -0.91 -3.70
CA VAL A 152 14.99 0.24 -4.53
C VAL A 152 13.52 0.07 -4.90
N LYS A 153 12.71 1.12 -4.75
CA LYS A 153 11.29 1.16 -5.14
C LYS A 153 10.93 2.55 -5.69
N PRO A 154 9.99 2.69 -6.66
CA PRO A 154 9.51 4.00 -7.08
C PRO A 154 9.01 4.83 -5.89
N ALA A 155 9.24 6.15 -5.95
CA ALA A 155 8.76 7.04 -4.91
C ALA A 155 7.25 7.32 -5.00
N SER A 156 6.74 7.34 -6.22
CA SER A 156 5.31 7.27 -6.51
C SER A 156 4.79 5.85 -6.28
N ASN A 157 3.55 5.72 -5.84
CA ASN A 157 2.88 4.42 -5.74
C ASN A 157 2.38 3.91 -7.11
N ASP A 158 2.85 4.46 -8.23
CA ASP A 158 2.37 4.16 -9.58
C ASP A 158 2.90 2.83 -10.16
N LYS A 159 3.74 2.12 -9.38
CA LYS A 159 4.39 0.86 -9.74
C LYS A 159 5.07 0.91 -11.11
N LEU A 160 5.76 2.03 -11.44
CA LEU A 160 6.61 2.13 -12.65
C LEU A 160 7.54 0.92 -12.83
N PHE A 161 8.04 0.39 -11.72
CA PHE A 161 8.65 -0.92 -11.61
C PHE A 161 8.34 -1.50 -10.22
N ASP A 162 8.43 -2.82 -10.10
CA ASP A 162 8.25 -3.52 -8.83
C ASP A 162 9.46 -3.28 -7.92
N GLY A 163 9.21 -2.90 -6.66
CA GLY A 163 10.27 -2.68 -5.68
C GLY A 163 11.11 -3.94 -5.48
N GLY A 164 12.44 -3.82 -5.46
CA GLY A 164 13.33 -4.97 -5.47
C GLY A 164 14.70 -4.71 -4.89
N VAL A 165 15.44 -5.80 -4.65
CA VAL A 165 16.84 -5.74 -4.22
C VAL A 165 17.73 -5.65 -5.46
N VAL A 166 18.47 -4.54 -5.57
CA VAL A 166 19.54 -4.31 -6.52
C VAL A 166 20.83 -4.86 -5.93
N ARG A 167 21.40 -5.90 -6.55
CA ARG A 167 22.61 -6.58 -6.09
C ARG A 167 23.86 -6.08 -6.79
N ASP A 168 23.72 -5.64 -8.02
CA ASP A 168 24.79 -5.20 -8.89
C ASP A 168 24.31 -4.13 -9.87
N ALA A 169 25.23 -3.64 -10.71
CA ALA A 169 24.94 -2.64 -11.72
C ALA A 169 23.99 -3.14 -12.82
N GLU A 170 23.91 -4.45 -13.04
CA GLU A 170 23.01 -5.02 -14.06
C GLU A 170 21.56 -4.93 -13.60
N ASP A 171 21.28 -5.25 -12.34
CA ASP A 171 19.97 -5.07 -11.71
C ASP A 171 19.47 -3.61 -11.90
N LEU A 172 20.36 -2.64 -11.65
CA LEU A 172 20.04 -1.22 -11.79
C LEU A 172 19.80 -0.81 -13.26
N ALA A 173 20.61 -1.30 -14.19
CA ALA A 173 20.41 -1.07 -15.62
C ALA A 173 19.07 -1.62 -16.12
N ARG A 174 18.60 -2.75 -15.58
CA ARG A 174 17.28 -3.30 -15.91
C ARG A 174 16.15 -2.42 -15.39
N ILE A 175 16.26 -1.87 -14.16
CA ILE A 175 15.28 -0.91 -13.63
C ILE A 175 15.24 0.34 -14.50
N TRP A 176 16.41 0.89 -14.86
CA TRP A 176 16.52 2.05 -15.73
C TRP A 176 15.80 1.83 -17.07
N GLU A 177 16.03 0.68 -17.71
CA GLU A 177 15.40 0.36 -18.99
C GLU A 177 13.88 0.15 -18.88
N GLN A 178 13.39 -0.40 -17.76
CA GLN A 178 11.95 -0.50 -17.50
C GLN A 178 11.31 0.88 -17.40
N VAL A 179 11.89 1.79 -16.62
CA VAL A 179 11.40 3.18 -16.49
C VAL A 179 11.41 3.89 -17.84
N ARG A 180 12.49 3.74 -18.62
CA ARG A 180 12.61 4.32 -19.97
C ARG A 180 11.52 3.78 -20.92
N SER A 181 11.33 2.47 -20.94
CA SER A 181 10.31 1.81 -21.79
C SER A 181 8.89 2.22 -21.40
N ALA A 182 8.62 2.42 -20.11
CA ALA A 182 7.32 2.90 -19.63
C ALA A 182 7.05 4.34 -20.09
N SER A 183 8.06 5.21 -20.04
CA SER A 183 7.98 6.62 -20.49
C SER A 183 7.76 6.78 -22.00
N ASP A 184 8.26 5.83 -22.80
CA ASP A 184 8.14 5.85 -24.26
C ASP A 184 6.78 5.36 -24.76
N GLY A 185 5.93 4.82 -23.88
CA GLY A 185 4.64 4.21 -24.25
C GLY A 185 4.80 2.94 -25.10
N THR A 186 6.03 2.47 -25.31
CA THR A 186 6.36 1.27 -26.07
C THR A 186 6.45 0.02 -25.18
N GLY A 187 6.53 0.21 -23.86
CA GLY A 187 6.50 -0.83 -22.84
C GLY A 187 5.13 -1.50 -22.71
N GLY A 188 4.74 -2.28 -23.72
CA GLY A 188 3.55 -3.12 -23.67
C GLY A 188 3.72 -4.29 -22.71
N ARG A 189 3.39 -4.10 -21.42
CA ARG A 189 2.94 -5.23 -20.59
C ARG A 189 1.53 -5.61 -21.09
N GLY A 190 1.46 -6.45 -22.13
CA GLY A 190 0.35 -7.37 -22.42
C GLY A 190 -1.11 -6.90 -22.50
N GLY A 191 -1.41 -5.60 -22.38
CA GLY A 191 -2.78 -5.06 -22.38
C GLY A 191 -2.97 -4.02 -23.47
N ALA A 192 -4.05 -4.17 -24.24
CA ALA A 192 -4.58 -3.33 -25.33
C ALA A 192 -3.82 -2.02 -25.64
N ALA A 193 -3.40 -1.89 -26.91
CA ALA A 193 -2.76 -0.72 -27.50
C ALA A 193 -3.44 0.61 -27.07
N ARG A 194 -2.69 1.47 -26.38
CA ARG A 194 -3.13 2.81 -26.01
C ARG A 194 -2.89 3.79 -27.15
N GLU A 195 -3.95 4.46 -27.60
CA GLU A 195 -3.84 5.77 -28.26
C GLU A 195 -3.47 6.79 -27.18
N VAL A 196 -2.23 7.25 -27.19
CA VAL A 196 -1.77 8.36 -26.33
C VAL A 196 -1.61 9.58 -27.22
N ASP A 197 -2.35 10.64 -26.90
CA ASP A 197 -2.28 11.94 -27.58
C ASP A 197 -0.83 12.41 -27.74
N HIS A 198 -0.47 12.72 -28.98
CA HIS A 198 0.86 13.13 -29.40
C HIS A 198 1.27 14.48 -28.79
N ALA A 199 1.85 14.47 -27.59
CA ALA A 199 2.62 15.59 -27.09
C ALA A 199 3.95 15.72 -27.86
N PRO A 200 4.44 16.96 -28.10
CA PRO A 200 5.57 17.22 -29.01
C PRO A 200 6.90 16.62 -28.54
N VAL A 201 7.60 16.04 -29.52
CA VAL A 201 8.94 15.44 -29.45
C VAL A 201 9.97 16.52 -29.10
N GLY A 202 10.45 16.50 -27.85
CA GLY A 202 11.47 17.45 -27.38
C GLY A 202 11.83 17.35 -25.89
N ARG A 203 11.48 16.24 -25.20
CA ARG A 203 11.65 16.08 -23.74
C ARG A 203 12.15 14.68 -23.34
N ASP A 204 13.07 14.09 -24.09
CA ASP A 204 13.55 12.74 -23.78
C ASP A 204 14.43 12.69 -22.52
N GLU A 205 15.15 13.77 -22.19
CA GLU A 205 15.98 13.82 -20.97
C GLU A 205 15.16 14.04 -19.68
N GLU A 206 14.04 14.77 -19.72
CA GLU A 206 13.20 15.00 -18.52
C GLU A 206 12.41 13.75 -18.10
N ARG A 207 12.13 12.82 -19.03
CA ARG A 207 11.27 11.65 -18.78
C ARG A 207 11.96 10.46 -18.08
N THR A 208 13.28 10.52 -17.90
CA THR A 208 14.05 9.47 -17.20
C THR A 208 14.37 9.82 -15.75
N ASN A 209 13.95 11.01 -15.30
CA ASN A 209 14.07 11.45 -13.92
C ASN A 209 12.92 10.89 -13.08
N CYS A 210 13.00 9.61 -12.75
CA CYS A 210 12.14 8.96 -11.76
C CYS A 210 12.75 9.11 -10.36
N GLU A 211 11.97 9.62 -9.41
CA GLU A 211 12.32 9.59 -8.00
C GLU A 211 12.12 8.16 -7.46
N VAL A 212 13.12 7.68 -6.72
CA VAL A 212 13.09 6.38 -6.07
C VAL A 212 13.40 6.52 -4.60
N TYR A 213 12.87 5.59 -3.83
CA TYR A 213 13.30 5.38 -2.47
C TYR A 213 14.30 4.24 -2.41
N THR A 214 15.33 4.44 -1.60
CA THR A 214 16.35 3.44 -1.31
C THR A 214 16.42 3.12 0.18
N ALA A 215 16.69 1.87 0.51
CA ALA A 215 16.86 1.41 1.89
C ALA A 215 17.79 0.19 1.96
N ALA A 216 18.40 -0.03 3.12
CA ALA A 216 19.12 -1.27 3.38
C ALA A 216 18.22 -2.50 3.17
N VAL A 217 18.79 -3.58 2.65
CA VAL A 217 18.06 -4.85 2.45
C VAL A 217 17.71 -5.44 3.82
N VAL A 218 16.42 -5.69 4.03
CA VAL A 218 15.90 -6.33 5.25
C VAL A 218 15.31 -7.69 4.93
N ARG A 219 15.37 -8.60 5.91
CA ARG A 219 14.68 -9.90 5.83
C ARG A 219 13.43 -9.85 6.67
N PHE A 220 12.29 -10.15 6.05
CA PHE A 220 11.00 -10.25 6.76
C PHE A 220 10.80 -11.65 7.33
N VAL A 221 10.30 -11.67 8.56
CA VAL A 221 9.85 -12.89 9.25
C VAL A 221 8.38 -13.15 8.92
N VAL A 222 7.58 -12.09 8.98
CA VAL A 222 6.19 -12.03 8.55
C VAL A 222 5.88 -10.62 8.07
N GLU A 223 4.91 -10.50 7.19
CA GLU A 223 4.38 -9.26 6.64
C GLU A 223 2.85 -9.33 6.65
N TYR A 224 2.23 -8.25 7.11
CA TYR A 224 0.80 -8.09 7.23
C TYR A 224 0.34 -6.80 6.54
N ARG A 225 -0.88 -6.83 6.02
CA ARG A 225 -1.59 -5.66 5.52
C ARG A 225 -2.63 -5.21 6.52
N LEU A 226 -2.64 -3.91 6.80
CA LEU A 226 -3.59 -3.26 7.71
C LEU A 226 -4.54 -2.36 6.93
N PHE A 227 -5.84 -2.50 7.18
CA PHE A 227 -6.86 -1.60 6.64
C PHE A 227 -7.20 -0.56 7.69
N ILE A 228 -6.83 0.70 7.47
CA ILE A 228 -6.96 1.75 8.47
C ILE A 228 -7.77 2.91 7.91
N GLY A 229 -8.80 3.33 8.66
CA GLY A 229 -9.65 4.45 8.29
C GLY A 229 -10.53 4.91 9.44
N SER A 230 -10.99 6.17 9.41
CA SER A 230 -11.86 6.73 10.47
C SER A 230 -11.34 6.53 11.90
N GLY A 231 -10.01 6.55 12.07
CA GLY A 231 -9.36 6.38 13.37
C GLY A 231 -9.42 4.97 13.94
N ARG A 232 -9.74 3.96 13.11
CA ARG A 232 -9.81 2.55 13.51
C ARG A 232 -9.06 1.62 12.56
N LEU A 233 -8.71 0.45 13.08
CA LEU A 233 -8.26 -0.70 12.31
C LEU A 233 -9.49 -1.53 11.92
N TYR A 234 -9.60 -1.92 10.65
CA TYR A 234 -10.63 -2.82 10.16
C TYR A 234 -10.15 -4.27 10.25
N GLY A 235 -10.99 -5.14 10.82
CA GLY A 235 -10.66 -6.54 11.11
C GLY A 235 -10.27 -6.77 12.57
N ASP A 236 -10.17 -8.04 12.96
CA ASP A 236 -9.83 -8.43 14.33
C ASP A 236 -8.33 -8.33 14.59
N ALA A 237 -7.93 -7.74 15.72
CA ALA A 237 -6.56 -7.82 16.22
C ALA A 237 -6.18 -9.29 16.47
N GLY A 238 -5.36 -9.85 15.59
CA GLY A 238 -4.96 -11.26 15.59
C GLY A 238 -5.39 -12.05 14.35
N LYS A 239 -6.25 -11.48 13.50
CA LYS A 239 -6.53 -11.98 12.14
C LYS A 239 -5.99 -10.99 11.11
N PHE A 240 -4.73 -10.59 11.32
CA PHE A 240 -4.04 -9.74 10.38
C PHE A 240 -3.90 -10.44 9.04
N TYR A 241 -4.02 -9.64 7.99
CA TYR A 241 -3.98 -10.20 6.67
C TYR A 241 -2.55 -10.42 6.23
N LYS A 242 -2.17 -11.68 6.02
CA LYS A 242 -0.78 -12.10 5.87
C LYS A 242 -0.37 -12.04 4.39
N ILE A 243 0.46 -11.06 4.06
CA ILE A 243 1.10 -10.93 2.74
C ILE A 243 2.14 -12.05 2.56
N ARG A 244 3.02 -12.19 3.56
CA ARG A 244 4.15 -13.13 3.50
C ARG A 244 4.52 -13.65 4.87
N ALA A 245 4.95 -14.90 4.95
CA ALA A 245 5.63 -15.43 6.13
C ALA A 245 6.84 -16.29 5.73
N ALA A 246 7.84 -16.35 6.59
CA ALA A 246 8.88 -17.36 6.49
C ALA A 246 8.25 -18.75 6.57
N ARG A 247 8.54 -19.61 5.59
CA ARG A 247 7.94 -20.95 5.41
C ARG A 247 7.92 -21.79 6.70
N GLU A 248 8.98 -21.70 7.49
CA GLU A 248 9.12 -22.44 8.75
C GLU A 248 8.12 -22.00 9.83
N MET A 249 7.75 -20.71 9.86
CA MET A 249 6.77 -20.22 10.84
C MET A 249 5.35 -20.53 10.43
N GLU A 250 5.05 -20.49 9.13
CA GLU A 250 3.75 -20.85 8.60
C GLU A 250 3.37 -22.30 8.97
N GLN A 251 4.34 -23.22 8.91
CA GLN A 251 4.14 -24.61 9.32
C GLN A 251 3.86 -24.78 10.82
N LYS A 252 4.34 -23.86 11.66
CA LYS A 252 4.17 -23.92 13.12
C LYS A 252 2.87 -23.26 13.60
N GLY A 253 2.24 -22.42 12.78
CA GLY A 253 1.00 -21.71 13.11
C GLY A 253 1.15 -20.61 14.17
N ASP A 254 2.35 -20.34 14.66
CA ASP A 254 2.64 -19.32 15.67
C ASP A 254 3.25 -18.09 15.00
N LEU A 255 2.39 -17.34 14.28
CA LEU A 255 2.82 -16.12 13.62
C LEU A 255 2.84 -14.97 14.63
N PRO A 256 3.96 -14.21 14.72
CA PRO A 256 4.07 -13.11 15.64
C PRO A 256 3.13 -11.98 15.21
N ILE A 257 2.46 -11.38 16.18
CA ILE A 257 1.49 -10.29 15.97
C ILE A 257 2.16 -8.93 16.29
N PRO A 258 1.85 -7.84 15.56
CA PRO A 258 2.35 -6.51 15.89
C PRO A 258 1.92 -6.08 17.32
N PRO A 259 2.81 -5.51 18.15
CA PRO A 259 2.46 -4.99 19.46
C PRO A 259 1.39 -3.90 19.38
N ALA A 260 0.47 -3.86 20.35
CA ALA A 260 -0.60 -2.86 20.39
C ALA A 260 -0.08 -1.41 20.32
N ALA A 261 0.99 -1.08 21.07
CA ALA A 261 1.59 0.25 21.04
C ALA A 261 2.07 0.66 19.62
N PHE A 262 2.62 -0.29 18.86
CA PHE A 262 3.03 -0.03 17.48
C PHE A 262 1.83 0.24 16.56
N LEU A 263 0.73 -0.51 16.74
CA LEU A 263 -0.52 -0.28 16.00
C LEU A 263 -1.15 1.08 16.36
N GLU A 264 -1.11 1.48 17.63
CA GLU A 264 -1.58 2.79 18.09
C GLU A 264 -0.78 3.93 17.47
N ASP A 265 0.54 3.78 17.33
CA ASP A 265 1.39 4.76 16.66
C ASP A 265 1.05 4.88 15.16
N ILE A 266 0.80 3.76 14.48
CA ILE A 266 0.34 3.77 13.08
C ILE A 266 -1.01 4.49 12.97
N LEU A 267 -1.99 4.14 13.81
CA LEU A 267 -3.32 4.78 13.81
C LEU A 267 -3.21 6.30 14.01
N ARG A 268 -2.29 6.76 14.86
CA ARG A 268 -2.02 8.18 15.08
C ARG A 268 -1.43 8.85 13.84
N CYS A 269 -0.51 8.18 13.12
CA CYS A 269 0.08 8.68 11.88
C CYS A 269 -0.93 8.77 10.73
N VAL A 270 -1.83 7.78 10.60
CA VAL A 270 -2.90 7.83 9.57
C VAL A 270 -3.93 8.90 9.91
N GLY A 271 -4.33 9.00 11.17
CA GLY A 271 -5.32 9.95 11.64
C GLY A 271 -6.77 9.53 11.34
N PRO A 272 -7.76 10.27 11.87
CA PRO A 272 -9.17 9.91 11.73
C PRO A 272 -9.81 10.32 10.40
N GLU A 273 -9.15 11.15 9.61
CA GLU A 273 -9.72 11.77 8.39
C GLU A 273 -9.16 11.16 7.09
N ARG A 274 -8.50 10.00 7.18
CA ARG A 274 -7.87 9.33 6.04
C ARG A 274 -8.21 7.86 6.04
N PHE A 275 -8.16 7.27 4.85
CA PHE A 275 -8.23 5.83 4.66
C PHE A 275 -6.96 5.41 3.92
N TRP A 276 -6.15 4.56 4.55
CA TRP A 276 -4.94 4.01 3.94
C TRP A 276 -4.84 2.51 4.18
N VAL A 277 -4.10 1.84 3.31
CA VAL A 277 -3.67 0.46 3.48
C VAL A 277 -2.21 0.52 3.91
N VAL A 278 -1.87 -0.09 5.05
CA VAL A 278 -0.52 -0.01 5.62
C VAL A 278 0.06 -1.41 5.73
N ASP A 279 1.15 -1.66 5.02
CA ASP A 279 1.85 -2.92 5.10
C ASP A 279 2.88 -2.83 6.23
N VAL A 280 2.92 -3.84 7.09
CA VAL A 280 3.78 -3.90 8.28
C VAL A 280 4.49 -5.24 8.34
N GLY A 281 5.74 -5.24 8.76
CA GLY A 281 6.55 -6.43 8.78
C GLY A 281 7.43 -6.53 10.01
N MET A 282 7.65 -7.76 10.47
CA MET A 282 8.68 -8.03 11.47
C MET A 282 10.00 -8.26 10.75
N MET A 283 10.88 -7.26 10.83
CA MET A 283 12.19 -7.22 10.17
C MET A 283 13.27 -7.86 11.05
N MET A 284 14.20 -8.57 10.43
CA MET A 284 15.43 -9.05 11.06
C MET A 284 16.61 -8.17 10.67
N PHE A 285 17.32 -7.67 11.69
CA PHE A 285 18.56 -6.92 11.54
C PHE A 285 19.72 -7.74 12.08
N THR A 286 20.72 -7.99 11.23
CA THR A 286 21.98 -8.64 11.58
C THR A 286 23.04 -7.57 11.78
N THR A 287 23.61 -7.49 12.98
CA THR A 287 24.62 -6.46 13.33
C THR A 287 26.02 -6.78 12.82
N GLU A 288 26.27 -8.03 12.41
CA GLU A 288 27.59 -8.48 11.96
C GLU A 288 27.54 -8.99 10.52
N VAL A 289 28.53 -8.59 9.73
CA VAL A 289 28.78 -9.10 8.39
C VAL A 289 29.45 -10.47 8.54
N GLY A 290 28.64 -11.52 8.67
CA GLY A 290 29.11 -12.90 8.85
C GLY A 290 27.95 -13.89 9.01
N GLU A 291 28.25 -15.20 8.93
CA GLU A 291 27.23 -16.27 9.08
C GLU A 291 26.69 -16.43 10.52
N ASP A 292 27.23 -15.68 11.48
CA ASP A 292 26.79 -15.77 12.87
C ASP A 292 25.46 -15.02 13.10
N THR A 293 24.37 -15.78 12.97
CA THR A 293 22.99 -15.30 13.19
C THR A 293 22.63 -15.14 14.67
N SER A 294 23.56 -15.43 15.61
CA SER A 294 23.27 -15.39 17.05
C SER A 294 22.91 -13.99 17.57
N ASN A 295 23.32 -12.92 16.88
CA ASN A 295 22.99 -11.54 17.23
C ASN A 295 21.97 -10.89 16.28
N THR A 296 20.87 -11.61 15.99
CA THR A 296 19.77 -11.07 15.19
C THR A 296 18.76 -10.35 16.08
N THR A 297 18.53 -9.07 15.82
CA THR A 297 17.43 -8.33 16.47
C THR A 297 16.20 -8.31 15.57
N LYS A 298 15.01 -8.42 16.17
CA LYS A 298 13.72 -8.37 15.47
C LYS A 298 12.98 -7.11 15.85
N LYS A 299 12.51 -6.34 14.87
CA LYS A 299 11.67 -5.16 15.12
C LYS A 299 10.49 -5.14 14.15
N TRP A 300 9.35 -4.67 14.63
CA TRP A 300 8.22 -4.35 13.76
C TRP A 300 8.48 -3.01 13.09
N GLY A 301 8.18 -2.91 11.80
CA GLY A 301 8.17 -1.63 11.12
C GLY A 301 7.20 -1.61 9.97
N VAL A 302 6.85 -0.40 9.55
CA VAL A 302 6.05 -0.18 8.34
C VAL A 302 6.90 -0.57 7.12
N VAL A 303 6.29 -1.30 6.20
CA VAL A 303 6.88 -1.73 4.93
C VAL A 303 6.56 -0.73 3.84
N GLU A 304 5.30 -0.32 3.72
CA GLU A 304 4.82 0.68 2.77
C GLU A 304 3.41 1.15 3.14
N VAL A 305 3.01 2.27 2.54
CA VAL A 305 1.66 2.82 2.65
C VAL A 305 1.05 2.93 1.25
N ASN A 306 -0.15 2.40 1.10
CA ASN A 306 -0.89 2.25 -0.15
C ASN A 306 -2.24 3.01 -0.09
N PRO A 307 -2.78 3.44 -1.24
CA PRO A 307 -4.12 4.04 -1.30
C PRO A 307 -5.21 3.03 -0.90
N PRO A 308 -6.42 3.49 -0.57
CA PRO A 308 -7.58 2.62 -0.41
C PRO A 308 -7.77 1.69 -1.61
N PHE A 309 -8.34 0.51 -1.39
CA PHE A 309 -8.65 -0.50 -2.43
C PHE A 309 -7.43 -1.18 -3.07
N SER A 310 -6.21 -0.69 -2.80
CA SER A 310 -4.99 -1.32 -3.28
C SER A 310 -4.80 -2.67 -2.61
N LEU A 311 -5.00 -3.73 -3.37
CA LEU A 311 -4.75 -5.11 -2.95
C LEU A 311 -3.84 -5.79 -3.97
N ASP A 312 -3.16 -6.85 -3.54
CA ASP A 312 -2.38 -7.75 -4.41
C ASP A 312 -2.14 -9.10 -3.73
N ASP A 313 -3.09 -9.56 -2.90
CA ASP A 313 -2.88 -10.69 -1.99
C ASP A 313 -4.09 -11.65 -1.93
N HIS A 314 -3.85 -12.85 -1.36
CA HIS A 314 -4.85 -13.90 -1.04
C HIS A 314 -5.11 -14.15 0.45
N GLY A 315 -6.37 -14.44 0.81
CA GLY A 315 -6.85 -14.90 2.12
C GLY A 315 -7.61 -13.85 2.92
N LEU A 316 -8.14 -12.80 2.27
CA LEU A 316 -8.77 -11.66 2.95
C LEU A 316 -10.04 -12.09 3.67
N PRO A 317 -10.23 -11.68 4.94
CA PRO A 317 -11.57 -11.69 5.50
C PRO A 317 -12.43 -10.66 4.75
N ILE A 318 -13.28 -11.14 3.84
CA ILE A 318 -14.02 -10.29 2.89
C ILE A 318 -14.96 -9.32 3.60
N GLU A 319 -15.60 -9.72 4.69
CA GLU A 319 -16.54 -8.85 5.42
C GLU A 319 -15.88 -7.56 5.95
N PRO A 320 -14.80 -7.61 6.77
CA PRO A 320 -14.06 -6.41 7.17
C PRO A 320 -13.55 -5.57 5.99
N TYR A 321 -13.11 -6.22 4.93
CA TYR A 321 -12.61 -5.53 3.75
C TYR A 321 -13.73 -4.77 3.02
N CYS A 322 -14.88 -5.40 2.79
CA CYS A 322 -16.05 -4.75 2.21
C CYS A 322 -16.51 -3.55 3.05
N GLN A 323 -16.50 -3.67 4.38
CA GLN A 323 -16.81 -2.54 5.26
C GLN A 323 -15.79 -1.40 5.11
N TYR A 324 -14.50 -1.72 5.09
CA TYR A 324 -13.43 -0.74 4.84
C TYR A 324 -13.66 0.00 3.51
N CYS A 325 -13.97 -0.74 2.43
CA CYS A 325 -14.21 -0.14 1.13
C CYS A 325 -15.44 0.77 1.11
N GLN A 326 -16.52 0.38 1.78
CA GLN A 326 -17.73 1.19 1.84
C GLN A 326 -17.46 2.54 2.52
N ASP A 327 -16.78 2.51 3.66
CA ASP A 327 -16.43 3.70 4.43
C ASP A 327 -15.42 4.58 3.67
N ALA A 328 -14.42 3.98 3.03
CA ALA A 328 -13.45 4.69 2.19
C ALA A 328 -14.13 5.37 1.00
N CYS A 329 -15.08 4.69 0.34
CA CYS A 329 -15.89 5.26 -0.73
C CYS A 329 -16.78 6.41 -0.24
N GLU A 330 -17.35 6.32 0.96
CA GLU A 330 -18.09 7.43 1.57
C GLU A 330 -17.21 8.65 1.80
N TRP A 331 -16.03 8.44 2.37
CA TRP A 331 -15.03 9.49 2.59
C TRP A 331 -14.56 10.14 1.29
N ILE A 332 -14.20 9.35 0.27
CA ILE A 332 -13.76 9.91 -1.03
C ILE A 332 -14.86 10.78 -1.67
N ARG A 333 -16.13 10.39 -1.53
CA ARG A 333 -17.24 11.22 -2.02
C ARG A 333 -17.41 12.51 -1.24
N SER A 334 -17.21 12.50 0.08
CA SER A 334 -17.35 13.71 0.91
C SER A 334 -16.29 14.76 0.56
N LEU A 335 -15.07 14.34 0.19
CA LEU A 335 -14.01 15.24 -0.25
C LEU A 335 -14.34 16.04 -1.52
N ARG A 336 -15.31 15.59 -2.33
CA ARG A 336 -15.73 16.30 -3.55
C ARG A 336 -16.87 17.30 -3.29
N THR A 337 -17.53 17.21 -2.14
CA THR A 337 -18.67 18.08 -1.80
C THR A 337 -18.28 19.33 -1.02
N GLU A 338 -17.05 19.39 -0.53
CA GLU A 338 -16.46 20.53 0.18
C GLU A 338 -15.81 21.53 -0.79
#